data_AF-A0A4Q2XXS9-F1
#
_entry.id   AF-A0A4Q2XXS9-F1
#
_cell.length_a   1.000
_cell.length_b   1.000
_cell.length_c   1.000
_cell.angle_alpha   90.00
_cell.angle_beta   90.00
_cell.angle_gamma   90.00
#
_symmetry.space_group_name_H-M   'P 1'
#
loop_
_entity.id
_entity.type
_entity.pdbx_description
1 polymer ?
#
loop_
_entity_poly.entity_id
_entity_poly.type
_entity_poly.pdbx_seq_one_letter_code
_entity_poly.pdbx_strand_id
1 'polypeptide(L)'
;MSSWKKSLPFLICPALGLLAGRASLRLADPSTEDASPKVGTSRSASPWKRDGRNGRASTPVMTGPQLLETIRRKLDVPAGSMGVRASIGGWTDAEIIGALDEAAAKPEAMLNDFNMATTLLRAYAELNPEGALEWAIRQPPMQRAGFISDVLRLWPAERVDDALAFVRKHRDIFGRNVPMSLVPKVITAASKEGPEVVVARLREMMEDGFNRLTTFPKEVAPGFDYGGLLSSPEFQAMDLAGMKSSVLHSWMADDRDAAFQWMLATNGPGSLFQLQPPTWETTPEKSAELTRWMAGKVEAMPPAQRDQFISLNSDQFRQDGGNALTWIESVKTPELRDAIRTAAAEAIFSHVEDYIDRGLQALGTLPDGESRIREMEEMVKNREPMPR
;
A
#
# COMPACT_ATOMS: atom_id res chain seq x y z
N MET A 1 -31.43 -60.58 -27.29
CA MET A 1 -30.86 -61.14 -26.04
C MET A 1 -30.32 -59.97 -25.24
N SER A 2 -31.20 -59.23 -24.56
CA SER A 2 -31.45 -59.27 -23.10
C SER A 2 -30.22 -58.83 -22.30
N SER A 3 -30.15 -57.56 -21.90
CA SER A 3 -30.78 -57.01 -20.69
C SER A 3 -30.06 -57.46 -19.42
N TRP A 4 -29.50 -56.52 -18.68
CA TRP A 4 -29.95 -56.23 -17.31
C TRP A 4 -29.62 -54.78 -16.93
N LYS A 5 -30.71 -54.00 -16.82
CA LYS A 5 -30.83 -52.74 -16.09
C LYS A 5 -31.18 -53.06 -14.64
N LYS A 6 -30.67 -52.28 -13.68
CA LYS A 6 -31.35 -51.88 -12.41
C LYS A 6 -30.79 -50.50 -12.04
N SER A 7 -31.46 -49.39 -12.37
CA SER A 7 -32.61 -48.74 -11.69
C SER A 7 -32.18 -47.68 -10.65
N LEU A 8 -32.38 -46.40 -11.01
CA LEU A 8 -32.72 -45.21 -10.18
C LEU A 8 -33.96 -45.47 -9.27
N PRO A 9 -34.55 -44.51 -8.48
CA PRO A 9 -34.18 -43.14 -8.02
C PRO A 9 -34.51 -42.91 -6.50
N PHE A 10 -34.61 -41.63 -6.06
CA PHE A 10 -35.26 -41.02 -4.86
C PHE A 10 -34.24 -40.25 -3.98
N LEU A 11 -34.41 -38.99 -3.54
CA LEU A 11 -35.32 -37.86 -3.81
C LEU A 11 -34.75 -36.65 -2.99
N ILE A 12 -34.99 -35.42 -3.46
CA ILE A 12 -35.24 -34.19 -2.63
C ILE A 12 -34.03 -33.43 -2.03
N CYS A 13 -33.63 -32.37 -2.76
CA CYS A 13 -33.19 -31.05 -2.25
C CYS A 13 -34.21 -30.45 -1.25
N PRO A 14 -33.89 -29.46 -0.36
CA PRO A 14 -33.18 -28.24 -0.78
C PRO A 14 -32.39 -27.44 0.28
N ALA A 15 -31.66 -26.44 -0.24
CA ALA A 15 -31.50 -25.06 0.24
C ALA A 15 -31.23 -24.79 1.73
N LEU A 16 -30.07 -24.16 2.02
CA LEU A 16 -29.90 -22.98 2.89
C LEU A 16 -28.41 -22.66 3.00
N GLY A 17 -27.98 -21.46 2.55
CA GLY A 17 -26.59 -21.04 2.68
C GLY A 17 -26.20 -19.76 1.93
N LEU A 18 -27.14 -18.83 1.72
CA LEU A 18 -26.89 -17.44 1.34
C LEU A 18 -27.65 -16.58 2.34
N LEU A 19 -26.93 -15.76 3.12
CA LEU A 19 -27.33 -14.50 3.81
C LEU A 19 -26.60 -14.33 5.15
N ALA A 20 -25.49 -13.59 5.13
CA ALA A 20 -25.04 -12.62 6.15
C ALA A 20 -23.77 -11.96 5.59
N GLY A 21 -23.65 -10.64 5.40
CA GLY A 21 -24.46 -9.55 5.91
C GLY A 21 -23.50 -8.42 6.29
N ARG A 22 -23.34 -7.46 5.39
CA ARG A 22 -22.65 -6.18 5.58
C ARG A 22 -23.68 -5.24 6.22
N ALA A 23 -23.47 -4.74 7.45
CA ALA A 23 -23.99 -3.45 7.94
C ALA A 23 -23.60 -3.13 9.41
N SER A 24 -22.79 -2.08 9.54
CA SER A 24 -23.04 -0.87 10.34
C SER A 24 -22.94 -0.80 11.89
N LEU A 25 -22.35 0.34 12.27
CA LEU A 25 -22.27 1.05 13.55
C LEU A 25 -23.62 1.43 14.19
N ARG A 26 -23.63 1.44 15.55
CA ARG A 26 -24.45 2.24 16.52
C ARG A 26 -25.97 1.93 16.53
N LEU A 27 -26.65 1.72 17.67
CA LEU A 27 -26.74 2.50 18.92
C LEU A 27 -27.52 1.69 19.99
N ALA A 28 -27.25 2.04 21.26
CA ALA A 28 -28.15 1.99 22.42
C ALA A 28 -28.66 0.66 23.02
N ASP A 29 -28.41 0.58 24.32
CA ASP A 29 -28.91 -0.29 25.39
C ASP A 29 -30.45 -0.23 25.52
N PRO A 30 -31.12 -1.30 25.98
CA PRO A 30 -31.60 -1.23 27.36
C PRO A 30 -31.53 -2.54 28.15
N SER A 31 -31.02 -2.42 29.37
CA SER A 31 -31.45 -3.05 30.62
C SER A 31 -31.73 -4.56 30.59
N THR A 32 -30.87 -5.31 31.28
CA THR A 32 -31.35 -6.29 32.26
C THR A 32 -30.33 -6.44 33.37
N GLU A 33 -30.84 -6.31 34.58
CA GLU A 33 -30.20 -6.59 35.86
C GLU A 33 -29.61 -8.00 35.86
N ASP A 34 -28.36 -8.15 36.29
CA ASP A 34 -28.11 -9.06 37.40
C ASP A 34 -26.76 -8.83 38.08
N ALA A 35 -26.77 -9.12 39.37
CA ALA A 35 -25.83 -8.72 40.39
C ALA A 35 -24.48 -9.44 40.37
N SER A 36 -23.38 -8.73 40.72
CA SER A 36 -22.29 -9.12 41.65
C SER A 36 -21.04 -8.23 41.44
N PRO A 37 -20.03 -8.24 42.34
CA PRO A 37 -19.90 -7.37 43.51
C PRO A 37 -18.90 -6.23 43.31
N LYS A 38 -19.09 -5.15 44.08
CA LYS A 38 -18.24 -3.96 44.11
C LYS A 38 -16.83 -4.27 44.64
N VAL A 39 -15.84 -4.26 43.75
CA VAL A 39 -14.43 -4.08 44.10
C VAL A 39 -14.10 -2.60 43.92
N GLY A 40 -13.89 -1.91 45.04
CA GLY A 40 -13.47 -0.52 45.05
C GLY A 40 -12.02 -0.39 44.62
N THR A 41 -11.78 0.23 43.46
CA THR A 41 -10.47 0.76 43.10
C THR A 41 -10.55 2.28 43.04
N SER A 42 -9.96 2.88 44.07
CA SER A 42 -9.60 4.29 44.18
C SER A 42 -8.84 4.75 42.93
N ARG A 43 -9.45 5.63 42.13
CA ARG A 43 -8.76 6.36 41.06
C ARG A 43 -8.13 7.61 41.67
N SER A 44 -6.88 7.46 42.09
CA SER A 44 -5.93 8.56 42.25
C SER A 44 -5.72 9.21 40.89
N ALA A 45 -6.21 10.44 40.74
CA ALA A 45 -5.91 11.30 39.61
C ALA A 45 -4.43 11.71 39.69
N SER A 46 -3.56 11.00 38.96
CA SER A 46 -2.20 11.46 38.69
C SER A 46 -2.22 12.48 37.55
N PRO A 47 -1.79 13.73 37.77
CA PRO A 47 -1.66 14.74 36.73
C PRO A 47 -0.38 14.48 35.95
N TRP A 48 -0.47 13.67 34.90
CA TRP A 48 0.59 13.58 33.91
C TRP A 48 0.61 14.88 33.10
N LYS A 49 1.40 15.86 33.58
CA LYS A 49 1.92 16.93 32.75
C LYS A 49 2.65 16.31 31.57
N ARG A 50 2.09 16.46 30.37
CA ARG A 50 2.83 16.33 29.12
C ARG A 50 3.86 17.46 29.09
N ASP A 51 5.07 17.18 29.58
CA ASP A 51 6.21 18.01 29.28
C ASP A 51 6.54 17.85 27.80
N GLY A 52 6.31 18.92 27.04
CA GLY A 52 6.59 19.03 25.61
C GLY A 52 8.09 18.98 25.31
N ARG A 53 8.68 17.78 25.32
CA ARG A 53 10.02 17.51 24.78
C ARG A 53 9.92 16.74 23.47
N ASN A 54 9.47 17.42 22.43
CA ASN A 54 9.87 17.15 21.04
C ASN A 54 10.42 18.45 20.47
N GLY A 55 11.44 19.01 21.12
CA GLY A 55 12.29 20.03 20.52
C GLY A 55 13.17 19.39 19.46
N ARG A 56 12.59 19.04 18.30
CA ARG A 56 13.39 19.07 17.07
C ARG A 56 13.96 20.48 17.03
N ALA A 57 15.29 20.61 17.04
CA ALA A 57 15.93 21.89 16.82
C ALA A 57 15.27 22.50 15.58
N SER A 58 14.44 23.53 15.78
CA SER A 58 13.83 24.25 14.69
C SER A 58 14.99 24.81 13.89
N THR A 59 15.24 24.24 12.73
CA THR A 59 16.21 24.80 11.78
C THR A 59 15.83 26.29 11.67
N PRO A 60 16.75 27.22 11.95
CA PRO A 60 16.43 28.64 11.92
C PRO A 60 15.80 28.97 10.57
N VAL A 61 14.69 29.72 10.59
CA VAL A 61 13.96 30.11 9.39
C VAL A 61 14.95 30.78 8.44
N MET A 62 15.28 30.11 7.33
CA MET A 62 16.22 30.66 6.36
C MET A 62 15.61 31.90 5.71
N THR A 63 16.40 32.96 5.64
CA THR A 63 16.03 34.14 4.86
C THR A 63 16.02 33.80 3.36
N GLY A 64 15.25 34.54 2.55
CA GLY A 64 15.19 34.33 1.09
C GLY A 64 16.56 34.26 0.40
N PRO A 65 17.54 35.13 0.74
CA PRO A 65 18.91 35.03 0.22
C PRO A 65 19.66 33.76 0.65
N GLN A 66 19.48 33.28 1.90
CA GLN A 66 20.10 32.04 2.37
C GLN A 66 19.51 30.81 1.66
N LEU A 67 18.21 30.83 1.37
CA LEU A 67 17.57 29.77 0.59
C LEU A 67 18.09 29.77 -0.85
N LEU A 68 18.17 30.93 -1.49
CA LEU A 68 18.70 31.08 -2.85
C LEU A 68 20.18 30.67 -2.95
N GLU A 69 20.99 31.02 -1.95
CA GLU A 69 22.39 30.58 -1.89
C GLU A 69 22.49 29.07 -1.67
N THR A 70 21.63 28.50 -0.81
CA THR A 70 21.57 27.03 -0.61
C THR A 70 21.15 26.30 -1.89
N ILE A 71 20.18 26.86 -2.64
CA ILE A 71 19.73 26.35 -3.93
C ILE A 71 20.85 26.46 -4.96
N ARG A 72 21.52 27.61 -5.08
CA ARG A 72 22.68 27.80 -5.97
C ARG A 72 23.80 26.84 -5.65
N ARG A 73 24.16 26.69 -4.37
CA ARG A 73 25.20 25.73 -3.94
C ARG A 73 24.83 24.29 -4.24
N LYS A 74 23.54 23.94 -4.26
CA LYS A 74 23.04 22.61 -4.66
C LYS A 74 22.94 22.42 -6.17
N LEU A 75 22.73 23.51 -6.93
CA LEU A 75 22.67 23.51 -8.40
C LEU A 75 24.05 23.63 -9.06
N ASP A 76 25.01 24.26 -8.37
CA ASP A 76 26.43 24.39 -8.78
C ASP A 76 27.25 23.14 -8.43
N VAL A 77 26.67 22.17 -7.71
CA VAL A 77 27.19 20.81 -7.76
C VAL A 77 26.93 20.32 -9.19
N PRO A 78 27.96 20.11 -10.03
CA PRO A 78 27.73 19.72 -11.40
C PRO A 78 26.80 18.51 -11.41
N ALA A 79 25.82 18.48 -12.31
CA ALA A 79 24.86 17.37 -12.46
C ALA A 79 25.54 16.01 -12.77
N GLY A 80 26.88 15.99 -12.85
CA GLY A 80 27.74 14.83 -12.83
C GLY A 80 28.91 14.95 -11.84
N SER A 81 28.71 15.46 -10.62
CA SER A 81 29.64 15.14 -9.52
C SER A 81 29.67 13.62 -9.47
N MET A 82 30.77 13.02 -9.94
CA MET A 82 31.04 11.59 -9.79
C MET A 82 30.64 11.23 -8.37
N GLY A 83 29.52 10.53 -8.19
CA GLY A 83 29.03 10.21 -6.85
C GLY A 83 30.14 9.51 -6.06
N VAL A 84 30.05 9.51 -4.73
CA VAL A 84 31.09 8.90 -3.87
C VAL A 84 31.54 7.53 -4.40
N ARG A 85 30.61 6.74 -4.97
CA ARG A 85 30.88 5.51 -5.74
C ARG A 85 31.97 5.63 -6.81
N ALA A 86 31.88 6.60 -7.71
CA ALA A 86 32.87 6.80 -8.76
C ALA A 86 34.21 7.31 -8.21
N SER A 87 34.20 8.08 -7.11
CA SER A 87 35.44 8.51 -6.45
C SER A 87 36.17 7.41 -5.69
N ILE A 88 35.48 6.38 -5.21
CA ILE A 88 36.10 5.26 -4.48
C ILE A 88 36.41 4.04 -5.36
N GLY A 89 36.07 4.07 -6.65
CA GLY A 89 36.29 2.93 -7.55
C GLY A 89 37.76 2.52 -7.72
N GLY A 90 38.70 3.39 -7.35
CA GLY A 90 40.14 3.11 -7.30
C GLY A 90 40.72 2.92 -5.90
N TRP A 91 39.89 2.97 -4.86
CA TRP A 91 40.34 2.80 -3.47
C TRP A 91 40.38 1.31 -3.12
N THR A 92 41.33 0.94 -2.28
CA THR A 92 41.41 -0.37 -1.64
C THR A 92 40.44 -0.47 -0.46
N ASP A 93 40.05 -1.70 -0.09
CA ASP A 93 39.22 -1.95 1.10
C ASP A 93 39.82 -1.32 2.37
N ALA A 94 41.15 -1.33 2.49
CA ALA A 94 41.86 -0.74 3.63
C ALA A 94 41.71 0.79 3.68
N GLU A 95 41.79 1.47 2.54
CA GLU A 95 41.58 2.92 2.45
C GLU A 95 40.14 3.29 2.78
N ILE A 96 39.17 2.52 2.28
CA ILE A 96 37.74 2.72 2.56
C ILE A 96 37.44 2.50 4.05
N ILE A 97 37.91 1.39 4.64
CA ILE A 97 37.73 1.08 6.06
C ILE A 97 38.41 2.15 6.92
N GLY A 98 39.63 2.59 6.58
CA GLY A 98 40.32 3.65 7.31
C GLY A 98 39.55 4.97 7.32
N ALA A 99 38.99 5.36 6.17
CA ALA A 99 38.15 6.56 6.06
C ALA A 99 36.83 6.43 6.84
N LEU A 100 36.22 5.23 6.83
CA LEU A 100 35.03 4.93 7.63
C LEU A 100 35.32 5.00 9.13
N ASP A 101 36.45 4.43 9.59
CA ASP A 101 36.89 4.48 10.98
C ASP A 101 37.19 5.92 11.43
N GLU A 102 37.85 6.72 10.60
CA GLU A 102 38.09 8.14 10.88
C GLU A 102 36.77 8.92 10.99
N ALA A 103 35.81 8.63 10.11
CA ALA A 103 34.51 9.28 10.15
C ALA A 103 33.69 8.87 11.39
N ALA A 104 33.71 7.59 11.76
CA ALA A 104 33.00 7.08 12.94
C ALA A 104 33.57 7.65 14.26
N ALA A 105 34.87 7.99 14.29
CA ALA A 105 35.50 8.62 15.45
C ALA A 105 35.07 10.09 15.68
N LYS A 106 34.43 10.74 14.70
CA LYS A 106 34.02 12.15 14.74
C LYS A 106 32.50 12.25 14.87
N PRO A 107 31.95 12.55 16.07
CA PRO A 107 30.50 12.64 16.29
C PRO A 107 29.79 13.60 15.32
N GLU A 108 30.42 14.72 14.99
CA GLU A 108 29.93 15.70 14.01
C GLU A 108 29.81 15.13 12.59
N ALA A 109 30.65 14.16 12.24
CA ALA A 109 30.57 13.42 10.98
C ALA A 109 29.49 12.34 11.00
N MET A 110 28.75 12.15 12.09
CA MET A 110 27.65 11.18 12.24
C MET A 110 26.26 11.85 12.34
N LEU A 111 26.19 13.12 12.75
CA LEU A 111 24.95 13.79 13.16
C LEU A 111 24.01 14.29 12.03
N ASN A 112 24.39 14.14 10.76
CA ASN A 112 23.57 14.56 9.62
C ASN A 112 23.01 13.34 8.86
N ASP A 113 21.74 13.38 8.43
CA ASP A 113 21.09 12.32 7.63
C ASP A 113 21.79 12.05 6.27
N PHE A 114 22.67 12.97 5.86
CA PHE A 114 23.56 12.85 4.70
C PHE A 114 25.03 12.85 5.13
N ASN A 115 25.35 12.09 6.18
CA ASN A 115 26.73 12.02 6.61
C ASN A 115 27.58 11.23 5.61
N MET A 116 28.83 11.68 5.49
CA MET A 116 29.79 11.14 4.52
C MET A 116 30.08 9.66 4.79
N ALA A 117 30.02 9.21 6.04
CA ALA A 117 30.24 7.81 6.40
C ALA A 117 29.14 6.88 5.88
N THR A 118 27.86 7.25 6.01
CA THR A 118 26.75 6.48 5.43
C THR A 118 26.88 6.41 3.92
N THR A 119 27.26 7.52 3.28
CA THR A 119 27.44 7.54 1.81
C THR A 119 28.62 6.66 1.38
N LEU A 120 29.74 6.74 2.08
CA LEU A 120 30.92 5.91 1.85
C LEU A 120 30.62 4.42 2.13
N LEU A 121 29.92 4.11 3.22
CA LEU A 121 29.51 2.76 3.58
C LEU A 121 28.59 2.16 2.54
N ARG A 122 27.64 2.94 2.02
CA ARG A 122 26.75 2.49 0.95
C ARG A 122 27.52 2.17 -0.33
N ALA A 123 28.41 3.07 -0.74
CA ALA A 123 29.27 2.81 -1.90
C ALA A 123 30.18 1.60 -1.68
N TYR A 124 30.68 1.40 -0.46
CA TYR A 124 31.46 0.21 -0.11
C TYR A 124 30.61 -1.07 -0.11
N ALA A 125 29.39 -1.03 0.41
CA ALA A 125 28.48 -2.18 0.43
C ALA A 125 28.08 -2.65 -0.96
N GLU A 126 28.05 -1.76 -1.96
CA GLU A 126 27.85 -2.13 -3.37
C GLU A 126 29.06 -2.87 -3.96
N LEU A 127 30.28 -2.64 -3.46
CA LEU A 127 31.52 -3.26 -3.93
C LEU A 127 31.86 -4.54 -3.16
N ASN A 128 31.77 -4.48 -1.83
CA ASN A 128 32.10 -5.54 -0.89
C ASN A 128 31.09 -5.56 0.29
N PRO A 129 29.90 -6.17 0.10
CA PRO A 129 28.85 -6.15 1.10
C PRO A 129 29.26 -6.82 2.42
N GLU A 130 30.07 -7.88 2.38
CA GLU A 130 30.59 -8.56 3.57
C GLU A 130 31.55 -7.67 4.36
N GLY A 131 32.52 -7.05 3.69
CA GLY A 131 33.47 -6.14 4.35
C GLY A 131 32.74 -4.95 4.98
N ALA A 132 31.73 -4.41 4.30
CA ALA A 132 30.87 -3.35 4.84
C ALA A 132 30.08 -3.82 6.07
N LEU A 133 29.56 -5.05 6.05
CA LEU A 133 28.82 -5.64 7.15
C LEU A 133 29.71 -5.92 8.37
N GLU A 134 30.90 -6.47 8.15
CA GLU A 134 31.92 -6.69 9.19
C GLU A 134 32.33 -5.38 9.85
N TRP A 135 32.50 -4.31 9.06
CA TRP A 135 32.75 -2.98 9.60
C TRP A 135 31.56 -2.48 10.43
N ALA A 136 30.34 -2.62 9.94
CA ALA A 136 29.13 -2.15 10.62
C ALA A 136 28.90 -2.85 11.97
N ILE A 137 29.20 -4.14 12.09
CA ILE A 137 29.08 -4.91 13.35
C ILE A 137 30.03 -4.40 14.44
N ARG A 138 31.23 -3.95 14.06
CA ARG A 138 32.23 -3.42 15.00
C ARG A 138 31.81 -2.10 15.64
N GLN A 139 30.81 -1.42 15.06
CA GLN A 139 30.36 -0.12 15.56
C GLN A 139 29.65 -0.21 16.92
N PRO A 140 29.63 0.90 17.69
CA PRO A 140 28.91 0.98 18.94
C PRO A 140 27.42 0.63 18.78
N PRO A 141 26.75 0.06 19.79
CA PRO A 141 25.36 -0.42 19.69
C PRO A 141 24.37 0.62 19.14
N MET A 142 24.54 1.90 19.50
CA MET A 142 23.67 2.98 19.05
C MET A 142 23.71 3.24 17.53
N GLN A 143 24.83 2.94 16.86
CA GLN A 143 25.04 3.21 15.43
C GLN A 143 24.93 1.93 14.59
N ARG A 144 25.34 0.79 15.17
CA ARG A 144 25.40 -0.52 14.53
C ARG A 144 24.15 -0.87 13.75
N ALA A 145 22.97 -0.74 14.36
CA ALA A 145 21.70 -1.11 13.72
C ALA A 145 21.41 -0.27 12.47
N GLY A 146 21.73 1.03 12.49
CA GLY A 146 21.54 1.93 11.35
C GLY A 146 22.46 1.57 10.18
N PHE A 147 23.75 1.36 10.45
CA PHE A 147 24.72 0.99 9.43
C PHE A 147 24.45 -0.39 8.82
N ILE A 148 24.13 -1.38 9.66
CA ILE A 148 23.74 -2.71 9.17
C ILE A 148 22.48 -2.62 8.29
N SER A 149 21.49 -1.81 8.67
CA SER A 149 20.30 -1.59 7.85
C SER A 149 20.64 -0.98 6.48
N ASP A 150 21.59 -0.05 6.42
CA ASP A 150 22.06 0.53 5.16
C ASP A 150 22.81 -0.49 4.29
N VAL A 151 23.68 -1.32 4.88
CA VAL A 151 24.37 -2.39 4.15
C VAL A 151 23.38 -3.42 3.60
N LEU A 152 22.44 -3.89 4.44
CA LEU A 152 21.43 -4.88 4.02
C LEU A 152 20.48 -4.35 2.94
N ARG A 153 20.23 -3.03 2.90
CA ARG A 153 19.45 -2.40 1.82
C ARG A 153 20.14 -2.52 0.46
N LEU A 154 21.46 -2.54 0.45
CA LEU A 154 22.27 -2.67 -0.77
C LEU A 154 22.74 -4.10 -1.02
N TRP A 155 22.34 -5.05 -0.16
CA TRP A 155 22.69 -6.45 -0.33
C TRP A 155 22.22 -7.00 -1.69
N PRO A 156 23.04 -7.78 -2.41
CA PRO A 156 22.64 -8.34 -3.70
C PRO A 156 21.46 -9.33 -3.54
N ALA A 157 20.47 -9.25 -4.43
CA ALA A 157 19.26 -10.09 -4.32
C ALA A 157 19.56 -11.57 -4.53
N GLU A 158 20.52 -11.89 -5.39
CA GLU A 158 21.03 -13.24 -5.65
C GLU A 158 21.79 -13.86 -4.47
N ARG A 159 22.10 -13.06 -3.44
CA ARG A 159 22.77 -13.50 -2.21
C ARG A 159 21.89 -13.32 -0.97
N VAL A 160 20.57 -13.23 -1.15
CA VAL A 160 19.66 -12.91 -0.04
C VAL A 160 19.64 -13.97 1.05
N ASP A 161 19.92 -15.24 0.73
CA ASP A 161 20.05 -16.31 1.73
C ASP A 161 21.23 -16.09 2.68
N ASP A 162 22.36 -15.55 2.19
CA ASP A 162 23.50 -15.17 3.03
C ASP A 162 23.08 -14.08 4.04
N ALA A 163 22.32 -13.08 3.59
CA ALA A 163 21.81 -12.02 4.44
C ALA A 163 20.80 -12.54 5.48
N LEU A 164 19.90 -13.45 5.10
CA LEU A 164 18.96 -14.09 6.04
C LEU A 164 19.70 -14.93 7.08
N ALA A 165 20.70 -15.72 6.65
CA ALA A 165 21.55 -16.49 7.56
C ALA A 165 22.28 -15.58 8.54
N PHE A 166 22.79 -14.44 8.07
CA PHE A 166 23.39 -13.42 8.92
C PHE A 166 22.40 -12.86 9.95
N VAL A 167 21.21 -12.45 9.52
CA VAL A 167 20.16 -11.91 10.42
C VAL A 167 19.79 -12.93 11.49
N ARG A 168 19.65 -14.21 11.12
CA ARG A 168 19.35 -15.31 12.07
C ARG A 168 20.48 -15.56 13.06
N LYS A 169 21.74 -15.45 12.61
CA LYS A 169 22.92 -15.59 13.48
C LYS A 169 23.02 -14.45 14.48
N HIS A 170 22.61 -13.25 14.09
CA HIS A 170 22.73 -12.01 14.88
C HIS A 170 21.39 -11.53 15.47
N ARG A 171 20.61 -12.46 16.04
CA ARG A 171 19.35 -12.14 16.74
C ARG A 171 19.51 -11.17 17.92
N ASP A 172 20.72 -11.01 18.44
CA ASP A 172 21.04 -9.97 19.44
C ASP A 172 20.93 -8.54 18.88
N ILE A 173 21.18 -8.38 17.57
CA ILE A 173 21.10 -7.09 16.88
C ILE A 173 19.67 -6.84 16.36
N PHE A 174 19.07 -7.85 15.73
CA PHE A 174 17.79 -7.69 15.03
C PHE A 174 16.56 -8.11 15.86
N GLY A 175 16.79 -8.72 17.03
CA GLY A 175 15.74 -9.42 17.75
C GLY A 175 15.24 -10.63 16.95
N ARG A 176 13.91 -10.79 16.87
CA ARG A 176 13.24 -11.80 16.05
C ARG A 176 12.58 -11.16 14.82
N ASN A 177 13.23 -10.18 14.20
CA ASN A 177 12.65 -9.48 13.07
C ASN A 177 13.61 -9.54 11.88
N VAL A 178 13.10 -9.88 10.70
CA VAL A 178 13.81 -9.66 9.45
C VAL A 178 13.78 -8.16 9.12
N PRO A 179 14.90 -7.53 8.75
CA PRO A 179 14.89 -6.14 8.30
C PRO A 179 13.96 -5.92 7.10
N MET A 180 13.12 -4.88 7.15
CA MET A 180 12.18 -4.52 6.08
C MET A 180 12.84 -4.39 4.70
N SER A 181 14.12 -3.99 4.66
CA SER A 181 14.88 -3.81 3.42
C SER A 181 15.25 -5.13 2.73
N LEU A 182 15.26 -6.26 3.45
CA LEU A 182 15.53 -7.57 2.86
C LEU A 182 14.29 -8.20 2.23
N VAL A 183 13.10 -7.88 2.74
CA VAL A 183 11.84 -8.50 2.26
C VAL A 183 11.64 -8.35 0.74
N PRO A 184 11.73 -7.15 0.15
CA PRO A 184 11.62 -7.01 -1.31
C PRO A 184 12.63 -7.89 -2.05
N LYS A 185 13.87 -7.99 -1.55
CA LYS A 185 14.94 -8.79 -2.18
C LYS A 185 14.65 -10.29 -2.12
N VAL A 186 14.14 -10.77 -0.98
CA VAL A 186 13.73 -12.17 -0.81
C VAL A 186 12.63 -12.51 -1.82
N ILE A 187 11.62 -11.65 -1.93
CA ILE A 187 10.51 -11.85 -2.87
C ILE A 187 11.00 -11.76 -4.32
N THR A 188 11.84 -10.78 -4.66
CA THR A 188 12.42 -10.65 -6.01
C THR A 188 13.24 -11.88 -6.39
N ALA A 189 14.08 -12.39 -5.47
CA ALA A 189 14.86 -13.60 -5.71
C ALA A 189 13.94 -14.81 -5.93
N ALA A 190 13.00 -15.04 -5.01
CA ALA A 190 12.04 -16.14 -5.08
C ALA A 190 11.12 -16.07 -6.31
N SER A 191 10.79 -14.87 -6.78
CA SER A 191 9.93 -14.68 -7.96
C SER A 191 10.52 -15.30 -9.23
N LYS A 192 11.84 -15.47 -9.31
CA LYS A 192 12.51 -16.14 -10.43
C LYS A 192 12.18 -17.64 -10.50
N GLU A 193 11.79 -18.23 -9.38
CA GLU A 193 11.48 -19.66 -9.26
C GLU A 193 9.96 -19.92 -9.27
N GLY A 194 9.14 -18.89 -9.04
CA GLY A 194 7.69 -18.94 -9.20
C GLY A 194 6.90 -18.62 -7.92
N PRO A 195 5.55 -18.58 -8.02
CA PRO A 195 4.67 -18.13 -6.93
C PRO A 195 4.74 -19.04 -5.70
N GLU A 196 4.87 -20.36 -5.87
CA GLU A 196 5.01 -21.33 -4.78
C GLU A 196 6.23 -21.04 -3.89
N VAL A 197 7.37 -20.69 -4.52
CA VAL A 197 8.60 -20.35 -3.80
C VAL A 197 8.44 -19.03 -3.06
N VAL A 198 7.76 -18.04 -3.64
CA VAL A 198 7.41 -16.79 -2.95
C VAL A 198 6.58 -17.07 -1.69
N VAL A 199 5.55 -17.91 -1.79
CA VAL A 199 4.71 -18.30 -0.64
C VAL A 199 5.54 -18.99 0.45
N ALA A 200 6.40 -19.94 0.06
CA ALA A 200 7.27 -20.64 1.00
C ALA A 200 8.19 -19.66 1.76
N ARG A 201 8.80 -18.69 1.04
CA ARG A 201 9.66 -17.68 1.66
C ARG A 201 8.89 -16.70 2.56
N LEU A 202 7.68 -16.30 2.18
CA LEU A 202 6.84 -15.47 3.04
C LEU A 202 6.51 -16.18 4.36
N ARG A 203 6.19 -17.48 4.30
CA ARG A 203 5.96 -18.31 5.49
C ARG A 203 7.21 -18.38 6.37
N GLU A 204 8.37 -18.69 5.79
CA GLU A 204 9.66 -18.74 6.50
C GLU A 204 9.93 -17.41 7.24
N MET A 205 9.71 -16.27 6.58
CA MET A 205 9.88 -14.96 7.20
C MET A 205 8.87 -14.70 8.34
N MET A 206 7.61 -15.12 8.17
CA MET A 206 6.58 -15.00 9.22
C MET A 206 6.93 -15.84 10.46
N GLU A 207 7.45 -17.05 10.27
CA GLU A 207 7.95 -17.92 11.35
C GLU A 207 9.16 -17.31 12.07
N ASP A 208 10.01 -16.59 11.33
CA ASP A 208 11.12 -15.82 11.87
C ASP A 208 10.68 -14.53 12.62
N GLY A 209 9.38 -14.29 12.75
CA GLY A 209 8.79 -13.19 13.54
C GLY A 209 8.44 -11.94 12.73
N PHE A 210 8.54 -12.02 11.40
CA PHE A 210 8.19 -10.89 10.53
C PHE A 210 6.67 -10.75 10.38
N ASN A 211 6.08 -9.74 11.02
CA ASN A 211 4.62 -9.58 11.12
C ASN A 211 4.04 -8.38 10.35
N ARG A 212 4.85 -7.68 9.54
CA ARG A 212 4.44 -6.45 8.84
C ARG A 212 4.84 -6.46 7.36
N LEU A 213 4.38 -7.48 6.63
CA LEU A 213 4.52 -7.55 5.17
C LEU A 213 3.44 -6.67 4.53
N THR A 214 3.81 -5.45 4.13
CA THR A 214 2.85 -4.51 3.53
C THR A 214 3.08 -4.26 2.05
N THR A 215 4.27 -4.57 1.52
CA THR A 215 4.67 -4.09 0.20
C THR A 215 5.38 -5.19 -0.59
N PHE A 216 4.83 -5.49 -1.76
CA PHE A 216 5.41 -6.38 -2.75
C PHE A 216 6.41 -5.58 -3.60
N PRO A 217 7.56 -6.15 -3.98
CA PRO A 217 8.52 -5.46 -4.82
C PRO A 217 7.91 -5.13 -6.19
N LYS A 218 8.22 -3.94 -6.72
CA LYS A 218 7.90 -3.57 -8.11
C LYS A 218 8.77 -4.35 -9.11
N GLU A 219 9.96 -4.74 -8.69
CA GLU A 219 10.92 -5.48 -9.50
C GLU A 219 10.80 -6.97 -9.17
N VAL A 220 10.02 -7.68 -9.98
CA VAL A 220 9.98 -9.15 -9.97
C VAL A 220 10.49 -9.72 -11.28
N ALA A 221 10.66 -11.04 -11.34
CA ALA A 221 11.10 -11.72 -12.54
C ALA A 221 10.11 -11.48 -13.71
N PRO A 222 10.60 -11.23 -14.94
CA PRO A 222 9.73 -11.11 -16.11
C PRO A 222 8.87 -12.36 -16.28
N GLY A 223 7.57 -12.17 -16.52
CA GLY A 223 6.61 -13.27 -16.68
C GLY A 223 6.23 -13.97 -15.37
N PHE A 224 6.43 -13.33 -14.21
CA PHE A 224 5.97 -13.84 -12.93
C PHE A 224 4.45 -14.07 -12.90
N ASP A 225 4.02 -15.22 -12.37
CA ASP A 225 2.60 -15.59 -12.28
C ASP A 225 1.92 -14.97 -11.05
N TYR A 226 1.55 -13.68 -11.17
CA TYR A 226 0.81 -12.95 -10.14
C TYR A 226 -0.55 -13.58 -9.84
N GLY A 227 -1.25 -14.08 -10.86
CA GLY A 227 -2.55 -14.73 -10.71
C GLY A 227 -2.46 -16.01 -9.89
N GLY A 228 -1.46 -16.85 -10.19
CA GLY A 228 -1.15 -18.04 -9.40
C GLY A 228 -0.80 -17.73 -7.95
N LEU A 229 0.00 -16.67 -7.69
CA LEU A 229 0.28 -16.22 -6.33
C LEU A 229 -1.01 -15.79 -5.59
N LEU A 230 -1.81 -14.92 -6.20
CA LEU A 230 -3.04 -14.41 -5.61
C LEU A 230 -4.10 -15.51 -5.44
N SER A 231 -4.13 -16.52 -6.29
CA SER A 231 -5.05 -17.65 -6.18
C SER A 231 -4.53 -18.78 -5.28
N SER A 232 -3.29 -18.71 -4.78
CA SER A 232 -2.72 -19.71 -3.88
C SER A 232 -3.53 -19.76 -2.56
N PRO A 233 -4.08 -20.93 -2.16
CA PRO A 233 -4.80 -21.07 -0.90
C PRO A 233 -3.94 -20.70 0.31
N GLU A 234 -2.64 -21.02 0.24
CA GLU A 234 -1.69 -20.73 1.30
C GLU A 234 -1.46 -19.22 1.44
N PHE A 235 -1.28 -18.51 0.32
CA PHE A 235 -1.16 -17.06 0.33
C PHE A 235 -2.46 -16.37 0.79
N GLN A 236 -3.61 -16.95 0.41
CA GLN A 236 -4.90 -16.44 0.86
C GLN A 236 -5.13 -16.61 2.35
N ALA A 237 -4.64 -17.69 2.95
CA ALA A 237 -4.71 -17.92 4.39
C ALA A 237 -3.79 -16.99 5.21
N MET A 238 -2.80 -16.34 4.59
CA MET A 238 -1.96 -15.36 5.27
C MET A 238 -2.71 -14.04 5.49
N ASP A 239 -2.65 -13.50 6.71
CA ASP A 239 -3.24 -12.20 7.09
C ASP A 239 -2.38 -11.04 6.58
N LEU A 240 -2.26 -10.93 5.26
CA LEU A 240 -1.37 -10.01 4.55
C LEU A 240 -2.15 -9.11 3.59
N ALA A 241 -3.25 -8.49 4.05
CA ALA A 241 -4.11 -7.66 3.21
C ALA A 241 -3.34 -6.55 2.46
N GLY A 242 -2.39 -5.89 3.13
CA GLY A 242 -1.52 -4.88 2.51
C GLY A 242 -0.64 -5.46 1.39
N MET A 243 0.00 -6.61 1.63
CA MET A 243 0.81 -7.30 0.62
C MET A 243 -0.04 -7.73 -0.58
N LYS A 244 -1.23 -8.31 -0.35
CA LYS A 244 -2.13 -8.75 -1.44
C LYS A 244 -2.53 -7.59 -2.35
N SER A 245 -2.85 -6.43 -1.76
CA SER A 245 -3.10 -5.20 -2.51
C SER A 245 -1.87 -4.76 -3.31
N SER A 246 -0.69 -4.80 -2.68
CA SER A 246 0.57 -4.43 -3.33
C SER A 246 1.01 -5.39 -4.45
N VAL A 247 0.70 -6.69 -4.35
CA VAL A 247 0.89 -7.67 -5.45
C VAL A 247 0.07 -7.24 -6.66
N LEU A 248 -1.20 -6.86 -6.45
CA LEU A 248 -2.09 -6.40 -7.50
C LEU A 248 -1.59 -5.11 -8.16
N HIS A 249 -1.10 -4.15 -7.38
CA HIS A 249 -0.52 -2.91 -7.93
C HIS A 249 0.78 -3.16 -8.70
N SER A 250 1.58 -4.13 -8.26
CA SER A 250 2.77 -4.56 -8.99
C SER A 250 2.38 -5.22 -10.32
N TRP A 251 1.35 -6.07 -10.31
CA TRP A 251 0.80 -6.67 -11.53
C TRP A 251 0.23 -5.61 -12.48
N MET A 252 -0.48 -4.61 -11.95
CA MET A 252 -0.98 -3.48 -12.74
C MET A 252 0.13 -2.67 -13.42
N ALA A 253 1.33 -2.62 -12.84
CA ALA A 253 2.48 -1.96 -13.45
C ALA A 253 3.11 -2.80 -14.58
N ASP A 254 3.05 -4.13 -14.48
CA ASP A 254 3.63 -5.08 -15.45
C ASP A 254 2.66 -5.39 -16.61
N ASP A 255 1.44 -5.83 -16.29
CA ASP A 255 0.36 -6.13 -17.24
C ASP A 255 -1.02 -5.78 -16.64
N ARG A 256 -1.41 -4.51 -16.79
CA ARG A 256 -2.70 -4.00 -16.31
C ARG A 256 -3.92 -4.71 -16.90
N ASP A 257 -3.83 -5.22 -18.13
CA ASP A 257 -4.97 -5.87 -18.77
C ASP A 257 -5.18 -7.27 -18.17
N ALA A 258 -4.11 -8.03 -17.95
CA ALA A 258 -4.20 -9.32 -17.26
C ALA A 258 -4.69 -9.17 -15.80
N ALA A 259 -4.17 -8.20 -15.04
CA ALA A 259 -4.61 -7.92 -13.68
C ALA A 259 -6.10 -7.57 -13.61
N PHE A 260 -6.58 -6.75 -14.56
CA PHE A 260 -7.99 -6.41 -14.68
C PHE A 260 -8.87 -7.62 -14.97
N GLN A 261 -8.50 -8.45 -15.95
CA GLN A 261 -9.27 -9.64 -16.31
C GLN A 261 -9.33 -10.63 -15.14
N TRP A 262 -8.22 -10.81 -14.42
CA TRP A 262 -8.17 -11.65 -13.24
C TRP A 262 -9.08 -11.11 -12.11
N MET A 263 -9.03 -9.80 -11.85
CA MET A 263 -9.88 -9.16 -10.82
C MET A 263 -11.36 -9.30 -11.16
N LEU A 264 -11.72 -9.05 -12.42
CA LEU A 264 -13.10 -9.20 -12.90
C LEU A 264 -13.59 -10.64 -12.77
N ALA A 265 -12.75 -11.63 -13.11
CA ALA A 265 -13.10 -13.05 -13.04
C ALA A 265 -13.21 -13.56 -11.59
N THR A 266 -12.33 -13.10 -10.69
CA THR A 266 -12.19 -13.65 -9.33
C THR A 266 -13.08 -12.92 -8.32
N ASN A 267 -13.18 -11.60 -8.42
CA ASN A 267 -13.82 -10.74 -7.42
C ASN A 267 -14.98 -9.93 -7.99
N GLY A 268 -15.24 -10.02 -9.29
CA GLY A 268 -16.34 -9.34 -9.96
C GLY A 268 -16.11 -7.84 -10.17
N PRO A 269 -17.06 -7.16 -10.86
CA PRO A 269 -16.94 -5.75 -11.20
C PRO A 269 -16.82 -4.83 -9.98
N GLY A 270 -17.44 -5.19 -8.85
CA GLY A 270 -17.41 -4.39 -7.62
C GLY A 270 -16.01 -4.17 -7.04
N SER A 271 -15.03 -4.99 -7.41
CA SER A 271 -13.69 -4.96 -6.81
C SER A 271 -12.67 -4.15 -7.60
N LEU A 272 -13.07 -3.55 -8.73
CA LEU A 272 -12.14 -2.90 -9.65
C LEU A 272 -11.44 -1.66 -9.07
N PHE A 273 -12.02 -0.98 -8.07
CA PHE A 273 -11.34 0.11 -7.37
C PHE A 273 -10.10 -0.34 -6.60
N GLN A 274 -9.97 -1.64 -6.28
CA GLN A 274 -8.76 -2.18 -5.65
C GLN A 274 -7.54 -2.09 -6.57
N LEU A 275 -7.74 -1.95 -7.90
CA LEU A 275 -6.68 -1.74 -8.87
C LEU A 275 -6.07 -0.33 -8.78
N GLN A 276 -6.75 0.63 -8.15
CA GLN A 276 -6.21 1.96 -7.93
C GLN A 276 -5.15 1.91 -6.80
N PRO A 277 -3.91 2.34 -7.06
CA PRO A 277 -2.92 2.49 -6.01
C PRO A 277 -3.35 3.59 -5.03
N PRO A 278 -2.89 3.56 -3.77
CA PRO A 278 -3.14 4.63 -2.82
C PRO A 278 -2.69 5.99 -3.36
N THR A 279 -3.39 7.06 -2.98
CA THR A 279 -3.11 8.43 -3.46
C THR A 279 -1.70 8.93 -3.14
N TRP A 280 -1.04 8.38 -2.12
CA TRP A 280 0.34 8.72 -1.77
C TRP A 280 1.40 7.98 -2.61
N GLU A 281 0.99 6.96 -3.39
CA GLU A 281 1.86 6.21 -4.31
C GLU A 281 1.77 6.71 -5.77
N THR A 282 0.79 7.57 -6.08
CA THR A 282 0.49 8.03 -7.44
C THR A 282 0.38 9.54 -7.52
N THR A 283 0.75 10.11 -8.67
CA THR A 283 0.51 11.54 -8.93
C THR A 283 -0.94 11.74 -9.40
N PRO A 284 -1.52 12.94 -9.26
CA PRO A 284 -2.84 13.24 -9.80
C PRO A 284 -2.98 12.88 -11.28
N GLU A 285 -1.94 13.11 -12.09
CA GLU A 285 -1.95 12.84 -13.53
C GLU A 285 -1.98 11.33 -13.82
N LYS A 286 -1.17 10.54 -13.10
CA LYS A 286 -1.16 9.07 -13.22
C LYS A 286 -2.48 8.47 -12.73
N SER A 287 -3.03 9.00 -11.64
CA SER A 287 -4.35 8.61 -11.14
C SER A 287 -5.44 8.86 -12.19
N ALA A 288 -5.46 10.05 -12.80
CA ALA A 288 -6.41 10.39 -13.85
C ALA A 288 -6.25 9.55 -15.13
N GLU A 289 -5.01 9.20 -15.51
CA GLU A 289 -4.76 8.28 -16.63
C GLU A 289 -5.28 6.88 -16.33
N LEU A 290 -5.04 6.35 -15.13
CA LEU A 290 -5.57 5.06 -14.70
C LEU A 290 -7.10 5.06 -14.68
N THR A 291 -7.73 6.10 -14.15
CA THR A 291 -9.20 6.24 -14.16
C THR A 291 -9.75 6.28 -15.58
N ARG A 292 -9.12 7.01 -16.51
CA ARG A 292 -9.51 7.01 -17.93
C ARG A 292 -9.44 5.64 -18.56
N TRP A 293 -8.36 4.89 -18.30
CA TRP A 293 -8.21 3.53 -18.79
C TRP A 293 -9.27 2.59 -18.19
N MET A 294 -9.50 2.63 -16.88
CA MET A 294 -10.51 1.81 -16.21
C MET A 294 -11.92 2.13 -16.71
N ALA A 295 -12.25 3.41 -16.92
CA ALA A 295 -13.52 3.84 -17.50
C ALA A 295 -13.77 3.16 -18.84
N GLY A 296 -12.79 3.17 -19.75
CA GLY A 296 -12.90 2.48 -21.03
C GLY A 296 -13.09 0.97 -20.90
N LYS A 297 -12.49 0.33 -19.88
CA LYS A 297 -12.69 -1.10 -19.60
C LYS A 297 -14.09 -1.39 -19.04
N VAL A 298 -14.60 -0.55 -18.15
CA VAL A 298 -15.98 -0.64 -17.63
C VAL A 298 -17.00 -0.45 -18.76
N GLU A 299 -16.79 0.52 -19.65
CA GLU A 299 -17.66 0.74 -20.81
C GLU A 299 -17.75 -0.48 -21.74
N ALA A 300 -16.65 -1.21 -21.90
CA ALA A 300 -16.59 -2.43 -22.72
C ALA A 300 -17.26 -3.65 -22.06
N MET A 301 -17.66 -3.58 -20.79
CA MET A 301 -18.32 -4.69 -20.12
C MET A 301 -19.78 -4.88 -20.58
N PRO A 302 -20.32 -6.11 -20.47
CA PRO A 302 -21.75 -6.35 -20.63
C PRO A 302 -22.60 -5.43 -19.73
N PRO A 303 -23.80 -4.99 -20.16
CA PRO A 303 -24.66 -4.10 -19.38
C PRO A 303 -24.86 -4.54 -17.92
N ALA A 304 -25.17 -5.83 -17.69
CA ALA A 304 -25.37 -6.35 -16.34
C ALA A 304 -24.15 -6.21 -15.41
N GLN A 305 -22.93 -6.30 -15.95
CA GLN A 305 -21.71 -6.10 -15.17
C GLN A 305 -21.44 -4.61 -14.90
N ARG A 306 -21.81 -3.71 -15.82
CA ARG A 306 -21.77 -2.26 -15.62
C ARG A 306 -22.71 -1.84 -14.51
N ASP A 307 -23.95 -2.34 -14.53
CA ASP A 307 -24.94 -2.06 -13.49
C ASP A 307 -24.45 -2.54 -12.12
N GLN A 308 -23.86 -3.74 -12.07
CA GLN A 308 -23.24 -4.27 -10.86
C GLN A 308 -22.05 -3.40 -10.37
N PHE A 309 -21.20 -2.94 -11.28
CA PHE A 309 -20.08 -2.03 -10.95
C PHE A 309 -20.59 -0.74 -10.30
N ILE A 310 -21.61 -0.10 -10.89
CA ILE A 310 -22.20 1.13 -10.34
C ILE A 310 -22.83 0.87 -8.99
N SER A 311 -23.65 -0.16 -8.86
CA SER A 311 -24.36 -0.49 -7.63
C SER A 311 -23.39 -0.73 -6.46
N LEU A 312 -22.32 -1.50 -6.67
CA LEU A 312 -21.37 -1.87 -5.62
C LEU A 312 -20.37 -0.76 -5.26
N ASN A 313 -20.19 0.24 -6.13
CA ASN A 313 -19.22 1.33 -5.93
C ASN A 313 -19.85 2.71 -5.78
N SER A 314 -21.17 2.81 -5.67
CA SER A 314 -21.89 4.07 -5.43
C SER A 314 -21.34 4.81 -4.21
N ASP A 315 -21.08 4.10 -3.11
CA ASP A 315 -20.42 4.64 -1.92
C ASP A 315 -19.07 5.29 -2.21
N GLN A 316 -18.25 4.65 -3.04
CA GLN A 316 -16.93 5.16 -3.39
C GLN A 316 -17.04 6.46 -4.21
N PHE A 317 -17.97 6.52 -5.16
CA PHE A 317 -18.24 7.74 -5.93
C PHE A 317 -18.74 8.89 -5.05
N ARG A 318 -19.55 8.61 -4.02
CA ARG A 318 -19.99 9.62 -3.05
C ARG A 318 -18.85 10.13 -2.17
N GLN A 319 -18.00 9.21 -1.71
CA GLN A 319 -16.93 9.53 -0.77
C GLN A 319 -15.73 10.22 -1.44
N ASP A 320 -15.46 9.94 -2.71
CA ASP A 320 -14.30 10.46 -3.43
C ASP A 320 -14.71 11.29 -4.66
N GLY A 321 -15.17 12.52 -4.38
CA GLY A 321 -15.70 13.42 -5.41
C GLY A 321 -14.70 13.77 -6.52
N GLY A 322 -13.41 13.93 -6.20
CA GLY A 322 -12.38 14.22 -7.21
C GLY A 322 -12.20 13.06 -8.19
N ASN A 323 -12.15 11.83 -7.68
CA ASN A 323 -12.12 10.64 -8.51
C ASN A 323 -13.43 10.46 -9.29
N ALA A 324 -14.59 10.71 -8.67
CA ALA A 324 -15.89 10.62 -9.33
C ALA A 324 -16.02 11.59 -10.52
N LEU A 325 -15.58 12.84 -10.39
CA LEU A 325 -15.54 13.80 -11.51
C LEU A 325 -14.66 13.28 -12.66
N THR A 326 -13.47 12.75 -12.31
CA THR A 326 -12.58 12.15 -13.30
C THR A 326 -13.25 11.00 -14.03
N TRP A 327 -14.02 10.14 -13.33
CA TRP A 327 -14.81 9.07 -13.94
C TRP A 327 -15.90 9.61 -14.88
N ILE A 328 -16.68 10.62 -14.46
CA ILE A 328 -17.73 11.25 -15.27
C ILE A 328 -17.15 11.82 -16.57
N GLU A 329 -16.00 12.49 -16.50
CA GLU A 329 -15.30 13.04 -17.67
C GLU A 329 -14.72 11.95 -18.58
N SER A 330 -14.32 10.82 -18.00
CA SER A 330 -13.65 9.72 -18.72
C SER A 330 -14.61 8.83 -19.50
N VAL A 331 -15.82 8.60 -18.99
CA VAL A 331 -16.83 7.74 -19.62
C VAL A 331 -17.43 8.43 -20.84
N LYS A 332 -17.48 7.75 -21.97
CA LYS A 332 -18.02 8.26 -23.24
C LYS A 332 -19.51 7.97 -23.43
N THR A 333 -19.98 6.86 -22.87
CA THR A 333 -21.34 6.35 -22.94
C THR A 333 -22.25 7.19 -22.03
N PRO A 334 -23.25 7.92 -22.58
CA PRO A 334 -24.08 8.81 -21.78
C PRO A 334 -24.75 8.11 -20.59
N GLU A 335 -25.27 6.91 -20.79
CA GLU A 335 -26.02 6.18 -19.76
C GLU A 335 -25.13 5.82 -18.56
N LEU A 336 -23.90 5.36 -18.81
CA LEU A 336 -22.95 5.05 -17.74
C LEU A 336 -22.44 6.32 -17.07
N ARG A 337 -22.19 7.38 -17.85
CA ARG A 337 -21.77 8.69 -17.31
C ARG A 337 -22.82 9.25 -16.36
N ASP A 338 -24.08 9.17 -16.78
CA ASP A 338 -25.22 9.64 -16.00
C ASP A 338 -25.39 8.80 -14.74
N ALA A 339 -25.28 7.47 -14.82
CA ALA A 339 -25.32 6.60 -13.64
C ALA A 339 -24.22 6.91 -12.60
N ILE A 340 -22.98 7.16 -13.05
CA ILE A 340 -21.89 7.60 -12.15
C ILE A 340 -22.20 8.97 -11.56
N ARG A 341 -22.72 9.91 -12.37
CA ARG A 341 -23.09 11.25 -11.91
C ARG A 341 -24.16 11.18 -10.83
N THR A 342 -25.24 10.43 -11.06
CA THR A 342 -26.32 10.23 -10.08
C THR A 342 -25.75 9.63 -8.79
N ALA A 343 -24.94 8.57 -8.89
CA ALA A 343 -24.30 7.95 -7.73
C ALA A 343 -23.43 8.94 -6.94
N ALA A 344 -22.64 9.79 -7.60
CA ALA A 344 -21.83 10.82 -6.94
C ALA A 344 -22.70 11.96 -6.36
N ALA A 345 -23.73 12.40 -7.07
CA ALA A 345 -24.62 13.49 -6.68
C ALA A 345 -25.44 13.17 -5.42
N GLU A 346 -25.71 11.89 -5.15
CA GLU A 346 -26.35 11.44 -3.91
C GLU A 346 -25.59 11.87 -2.63
N ALA A 347 -24.30 12.24 -2.73
CA ALA A 347 -23.51 12.78 -1.63
C ALA A 347 -24.13 14.04 -0.99
N ILE A 348 -24.95 14.80 -1.74
CA ILE A 348 -25.74 15.95 -1.25
C ILE A 348 -26.59 15.61 -0.03
N PHE A 349 -27.04 14.37 0.08
CA PHE A 349 -27.95 13.96 1.14
C PHE A 349 -27.24 13.28 2.33
N SER A 350 -25.91 13.37 2.41
CA SER A 350 -25.13 12.80 3.51
C SER A 350 -25.09 13.67 4.77
N HIS A 351 -25.56 14.93 4.69
CA HIS A 351 -25.46 15.96 5.74
C HIS A 351 -24.03 16.33 6.15
N VAL A 352 -23.02 15.95 5.36
CA VAL A 352 -21.62 16.36 5.54
C VAL A 352 -21.32 17.43 4.50
N GLU A 353 -20.90 18.63 4.94
CA GLU A 353 -20.67 19.80 4.07
C GLU A 353 -19.74 19.47 2.89
N ASP A 354 -18.58 18.85 3.15
CA ASP A 354 -17.64 18.41 2.11
C ASP A 354 -18.28 17.49 1.05
N TYR A 355 -19.26 16.67 1.43
CA TYR A 355 -19.94 15.74 0.53
C TYR A 355 -21.04 16.44 -0.27
N ILE A 356 -21.68 17.46 0.33
CA ILE A 356 -22.64 18.31 -0.38
C ILE A 356 -21.95 19.01 -1.54
N ASP A 357 -20.80 19.63 -1.29
CA ASP A 357 -20.03 20.32 -2.34
C ASP A 357 -19.62 19.36 -3.46
N ARG A 358 -19.16 18.15 -3.12
CA ARG A 358 -18.79 17.11 -4.10
C ARG A 358 -19.98 16.68 -4.95
N GLY A 359 -21.14 16.44 -4.33
CA GLY A 359 -22.34 16.06 -5.07
C GLY A 359 -22.85 17.18 -5.97
N LEU A 360 -22.77 18.44 -5.52
CA LEU A 360 -23.09 19.62 -6.35
C LEU A 360 -22.11 19.77 -7.52
N GLN A 361 -20.81 19.47 -7.33
CA GLN A 361 -19.83 19.46 -8.42
C GLN A 361 -20.17 18.39 -9.47
N ALA A 362 -20.58 17.19 -9.04
CA ALA A 362 -21.02 16.14 -9.97
C ALA A 362 -22.22 16.61 -10.82
N LEU A 363 -23.24 17.21 -10.21
CA LEU A 363 -24.35 17.84 -10.93
C LEU A 363 -23.91 18.99 -11.83
N GLY A 364 -22.85 19.71 -11.43
CA GLY A 364 -22.23 20.77 -12.22
C GLY A 364 -21.78 20.35 -13.62
N THR A 365 -21.58 19.04 -13.84
CA THR A 365 -21.24 18.47 -15.17
C THR A 365 -22.42 18.41 -16.14
N LEU A 366 -23.66 18.68 -15.69
CA LEU A 366 -24.84 18.85 -16.55
C LEU A 366 -24.82 20.22 -17.26
N PRO A 367 -25.37 20.31 -18.49
CA PRO A 367 -25.21 21.46 -19.37
C PRO A 367 -25.88 22.75 -18.85
N ASP A 368 -26.97 22.63 -18.08
CA ASP A 368 -27.77 23.76 -17.62
C ASP A 368 -28.36 23.53 -16.22
N GLY A 369 -28.89 24.60 -15.63
CA GLY A 369 -29.48 24.57 -14.29
C GLY A 369 -30.78 23.79 -14.20
N GLU A 370 -31.58 23.74 -15.27
CA GLU A 370 -32.85 23.00 -15.27
C GLU A 370 -32.60 21.49 -15.16
N SER A 371 -31.62 21.00 -15.91
CA SER A 371 -31.18 19.60 -15.86
C SER A 371 -30.71 19.20 -14.45
N ARG A 372 -29.98 20.10 -13.77
CA ARG A 372 -29.51 19.87 -12.38
C ARG A 372 -30.68 19.78 -11.40
N ILE A 373 -31.65 20.68 -11.52
CA ILE A 373 -32.85 20.67 -10.66
C ILE A 373 -33.66 19.39 -10.91
N ARG A 374 -33.86 19.00 -12.18
CA ARG A 374 -34.58 17.79 -12.54
C ARG A 374 -33.94 16.53 -11.95
N GLU A 375 -32.62 16.39 -12.09
CA GLU A 375 -31.86 15.28 -11.50
C GLU A 375 -32.02 15.26 -9.97
N MET A 376 -31.93 16.42 -9.30
CA MET A 376 -32.17 16.53 -7.86
C MET A 376 -33.59 16.11 -7.46
N GLU A 377 -34.60 16.54 -8.21
CA GLU A 377 -35.99 16.16 -7.97
C GLU A 377 -36.21 14.65 -8.13
N GLU A 378 -35.59 14.03 -9.13
CA GLU A 378 -35.63 12.58 -9.35
C GLU A 378 -34.95 11.83 -8.20
N MET A 379 -33.77 12.28 -7.75
CA MET A 379 -33.10 11.69 -6.58
C MET A 379 -33.96 11.80 -5.30
N VAL A 380 -34.68 12.91 -5.11
CA VAL A 380 -35.62 13.08 -3.97
C VAL A 380 -36.80 12.12 -4.09
N LYS A 381 -37.37 11.93 -5.29
CA LYS A 381 -38.50 11.01 -5.53
C LYS A 381 -38.10 9.53 -5.34
N ASN A 382 -36.88 9.17 -5.75
CA ASN A 382 -36.39 7.79 -5.70
C ASN A 382 -35.90 7.37 -4.32
N ARG A 383 -35.73 8.31 -3.38
CA ARG A 383 -35.44 7.99 -2.00
C ARG A 383 -36.69 7.44 -1.32
N GLU A 384 -36.62 6.17 -0.90
CA GLU A 384 -37.57 5.66 0.07
C GLU A 384 -37.54 6.57 1.32
N PRO A 385 -38.71 6.91 1.89
CA PRO A 385 -38.75 7.70 3.12
C PRO A 385 -37.96 6.93 4.18
N MET A 386 -36.85 7.51 4.67
CA MET A 386 -36.08 6.89 5.73
C MET A 386 -37.05 6.58 6.90
N PRO A 387 -37.08 5.33 7.39
CA PRO A 387 -37.87 5.00 8.57
C PRO A 387 -37.43 5.95 9.69
N ARG A 388 -38.41 6.67 10.24
CA ARG A 388 -38.21 7.66 11.30
C ARG A 388 -37.76 7.04 12.60
#